data_AF-A0A0L0HNS3-F1
#
_entry.id   AF-A0A0L0HNS3-F1
#
_cell.length_a   1.000
_cell.length_b   1.000
_cell.length_c   1.000
_cell.angle_alpha   90.00
_cell.angle_beta   90.00
_cell.angle_gamma   90.00
#
_symmetry.space_group_name_H-M   'P 1'
#
loop_
_entity.id
_entity.type
_entity.pdbx_description
1 polymer ?
#
loop_
_entity_poly.entity_id
_entity_poly.type
_entity_poly.pdbx_seq_one_letter_code
_entity_poly.pdbx_strand_id
1 'polypeptide(L)'
;MAAAATLSTCAALAKRTRATHWLQGSFPNLRDTYCCGSSSIGFASTMRLYSLWSSAKPWGAGVSPTWGTGELGRRAYSGLHQFDTYKLVQRLEADGFSRESAEAIMASLSEVVGESINNISRTSVTKSDFEKAMYINKVDFAHVRNEIQMLEKNDFALLRSDIGRLNAEVEKFRTRMIEDLRRVQSNVRLELSLEKGRIRDEQSAQELKIKEADSRIDTEVSTLRTQMETIQWELFKTLFPLFCAAGALFFSYLRFVK
;
A
#
# COMPACT_ATOMS: atom_id res chain seq x y z
N MET A 1 40.45 -33.54 7.64
CA MET A 1 41.42 -33.27 8.73
C MET A 1 42.31 -32.11 8.29
N ALA A 2 42.37 -31.06 9.12
CA ALA A 2 43.36 -29.96 9.20
C ALA A 2 43.65 -29.14 7.92
N ALA A 3 43.25 -27.86 7.78
CA ALA A 3 43.66 -26.66 8.53
C ALA A 3 45.16 -26.31 8.40
N ALA A 4 45.49 -25.38 7.52
CA ALA A 4 46.51 -24.33 7.66
C ALA A 4 46.78 -23.63 6.31
N ALA A 5 46.62 -22.30 6.25
CA ALA A 5 47.60 -21.38 5.64
C ALA A 5 47.04 -19.94 5.60
N THR A 6 47.70 -19.12 6.40
CA THR A 6 47.62 -17.67 6.54
C THR A 6 48.19 -16.91 5.34
N LEU A 7 47.59 -15.75 5.06
CA LEU A 7 48.21 -14.51 4.55
C LEU A 7 48.87 -14.52 3.16
N SER A 8 48.24 -13.82 2.21
CA SER A 8 48.95 -13.13 1.13
C SER A 8 48.34 -11.74 0.85
N THR A 9 49.01 -10.77 1.46
CA THR A 9 49.49 -9.50 0.88
C THR A 9 48.50 -8.41 0.41
N CYS A 10 48.49 -7.36 1.23
CA CYS A 10 48.21 -5.95 0.90
C CYS A 10 48.97 -5.42 -0.33
N ALA A 11 48.26 -4.72 -1.22
CA ALA A 11 48.67 -3.53 -1.97
C ALA A 11 47.51 -3.18 -2.93
N ALA A 12 47.08 -1.96 -3.20
CA ALA A 12 47.45 -0.63 -2.76
C ALA A 12 46.36 0.35 -3.27
N LEU A 13 46.37 1.56 -2.71
CA LEU A 13 45.81 2.82 -3.22
C LEU A 13 44.32 3.09 -3.06
N ALA A 14 44.02 3.70 -1.91
CA ALA A 14 43.05 4.78 -1.82
C ALA A 14 43.60 6.05 -2.52
N LYS A 15 42.79 6.67 -3.39
CA LYS A 15 42.77 8.11 -3.68
C LYS A 15 41.48 8.39 -4.47
N ARG A 16 40.42 8.87 -3.81
CA ARG A 16 40.01 10.28 -3.67
C ARG A 16 39.00 10.69 -4.76
N THR A 17 38.07 11.55 -4.35
CA THR A 17 37.16 12.41 -5.13
C THR A 17 35.88 11.84 -5.76
N ARG A 18 34.77 12.14 -5.05
CA ARG A 18 33.69 13.07 -5.45
C ARG A 18 32.71 12.63 -6.55
N ALA A 19 31.47 12.47 -6.08
CA ALA A 19 30.21 12.90 -6.68
C ALA A 19 29.55 12.14 -7.84
N THR A 20 28.23 12.06 -7.67
CA THR A 20 27.14 12.10 -8.65
C THR A 20 26.72 10.83 -9.38
N HIS A 21 25.38 10.67 -9.35
CA HIS A 21 24.49 10.09 -10.36
C HIS A 21 24.16 8.59 -10.31
N TRP A 22 22.98 8.33 -9.71
CA TRP A 22 21.81 7.68 -10.30
C TRP A 22 21.97 6.48 -11.27
N LEU A 23 21.16 5.45 -10.95
CA LEU A 23 20.58 4.38 -11.79
C LEU A 23 21.39 3.09 -12.00
N GLN A 24 21.08 2.07 -11.19
CA GLN A 24 20.62 0.71 -11.59
C GLN A 24 20.46 -0.08 -10.27
N GLY A 25 19.30 -0.58 -9.87
CA GLY A 25 18.50 -1.58 -10.57
C GLY A 25 19.03 -2.99 -10.26
N SER A 26 18.68 -3.57 -9.10
CA SER A 26 18.79 -5.02 -8.84
C SER A 26 17.97 -5.43 -7.61
N PHE A 27 16.89 -6.18 -7.87
CA PHE A 27 16.16 -6.99 -6.88
C PHE A 27 17.08 -8.05 -6.26
N PRO A 28 16.80 -8.47 -5.01
CA PRO A 28 16.59 -9.91 -4.85
C PRO A 28 15.34 -10.28 -4.03
N ASN A 29 14.76 -11.39 -4.48
CA ASN A 29 13.75 -12.23 -3.86
C ASN A 29 14.01 -12.53 -2.38
N LEU A 30 12.92 -12.68 -1.61
CA LEU A 30 12.85 -13.67 -0.53
C LEU A 30 11.42 -14.24 -0.46
N ARG A 31 11.27 -15.42 -1.06
CA ARG A 31 10.20 -16.37 -0.73
C ARG A 31 10.60 -17.14 0.52
N ASP A 32 9.56 -17.60 1.21
CA ASP A 32 9.52 -18.66 2.24
C ASP A 32 9.69 -18.20 3.69
N THR A 33 8.56 -17.94 4.36
CA THR A 33 8.07 -18.85 5.42
C THR A 33 6.61 -18.57 5.79
N TYR A 34 5.73 -19.53 5.51
CA TYR A 34 4.42 -19.70 6.18
C TYR A 34 4.43 -21.05 6.92
N CYS A 35 3.56 -21.13 7.93
CA CYS A 35 3.20 -22.26 8.80
C CYS A 35 4.04 -22.36 10.08
N CYS A 36 3.49 -22.53 11.29
CA CYS A 36 2.12 -22.66 11.80
C CYS A 36 2.21 -22.49 13.33
N GLY A 37 1.17 -22.02 14.02
CA GLY A 37 1.14 -22.13 15.49
C GLY A 37 0.35 -21.04 16.21
N SER A 38 -0.92 -21.34 16.43
CA SER A 38 -1.82 -20.72 17.40
C SER A 38 -1.15 -20.42 18.75
N SER A 39 -1.09 -19.15 19.13
CA SER A 39 -1.26 -18.62 20.48
C SER A 39 -1.13 -17.09 20.42
N SER A 40 -2.22 -16.42 20.78
CA SER A 40 -2.25 -15.13 21.49
C SER A 40 -0.93 -14.33 21.63
N ILE A 41 -1.04 -13.05 21.28
CA ILE A 41 -0.22 -11.89 21.72
C ILE A 41 0.91 -11.51 20.77
N GLY A 42 0.64 -10.46 20.00
CA GLY A 42 1.64 -9.79 19.18
C GLY A 42 1.14 -8.50 18.51
N PHE A 43 0.15 -7.82 19.10
CA PHE A 43 -0.28 -6.46 18.73
C PHE A 43 0.80 -5.40 19.08
N ALA A 44 2.08 -5.74 18.90
CA ALA A 44 3.23 -4.94 19.32
C ALA A 44 3.85 -4.12 18.17
N SER A 45 3.31 -4.17 16.95
CA SER A 45 3.88 -3.42 15.82
C SER A 45 3.00 -2.28 15.28
N THR A 46 1.70 -2.25 15.60
CA THR A 46 0.83 -1.09 15.28
C THR A 46 0.76 -0.08 16.42
N MET A 47 1.17 -0.45 17.63
CA MET A 47 1.23 0.46 18.77
C MET A 47 2.44 1.42 18.71
N ARG A 48 3.43 1.15 17.86
CA ARG A 48 4.61 2.04 17.69
C ARG A 48 4.31 3.26 16.79
N LEU A 49 3.27 3.20 15.96
CA LEU A 49 2.77 4.38 15.23
C LEU A 49 1.80 5.22 16.08
N TYR A 50 1.08 4.61 17.02
CA TYR A 50 0.30 5.37 18.01
C TYR A 50 1.19 6.02 19.09
N SER A 51 2.29 5.38 19.51
CA SER A 51 3.25 5.99 20.44
C SER A 51 4.11 7.09 19.79
N LEU A 52 4.34 7.02 18.47
CA LEU A 52 4.94 8.13 17.74
C LEU A 52 3.95 9.29 17.50
N TRP A 53 2.65 8.99 17.32
CA TRP A 53 1.61 10.03 17.26
C TRP A 53 1.26 10.62 18.63
N SER A 54 1.56 9.91 19.73
CA SER A 54 1.52 10.47 21.09
C SER A 54 2.67 11.45 21.36
N SER A 55 3.69 11.47 20.49
CA SER A 55 4.81 12.43 20.53
C SER A 55 4.67 13.53 19.48
N ALA A 56 3.70 13.43 18.57
CA ALA A 56 3.24 14.55 17.77
C ALA A 56 2.44 15.46 18.70
N LYS A 57 3.14 16.40 19.34
CA LYS A 57 2.54 17.46 20.14
C LYS A 57 1.32 17.99 19.36
N PRO A 58 0.10 18.01 19.94
CA PRO A 58 -1.00 18.69 19.30
C PRO A 58 -0.53 20.11 19.01
N TRP A 59 -0.49 20.46 17.72
CA TRP A 59 -0.36 21.85 17.28
C TRP A 59 -1.56 22.58 17.87
N GLY A 60 -1.37 23.16 19.06
CA GLY A 60 -2.48 23.67 19.87
C GLY A 60 -2.20 23.74 21.37
N ALA A 61 -1.16 23.07 21.88
CA ALA A 61 -0.77 23.13 23.30
C ALA A 61 0.41 24.08 23.59
N GLY A 62 0.58 25.14 22.80
CA GLY A 62 1.69 26.09 22.93
C GLY A 62 1.27 27.56 22.90
N VAL A 63 -0.03 27.85 22.79
CA VAL A 63 -0.55 29.19 23.02
C VAL A 63 -1.51 29.09 24.18
N SER A 64 -0.98 28.83 25.37
CA SER A 64 -1.58 29.44 26.54
C SER A 64 -1.68 30.92 26.17
N PRO A 65 -2.86 31.55 26.10
CA PRO A 65 -2.90 32.97 26.27
C PRO A 65 -2.61 33.16 27.76
N THR A 66 -1.35 32.98 28.15
CA THR A 66 -0.75 33.96 29.03
C THR A 66 -0.81 35.23 28.21
N TRP A 67 -2.00 35.85 28.19
CA TRP A 67 -2.05 37.27 28.44
C TRP A 67 -1.10 37.39 29.62
N GLY A 68 0.13 37.81 29.33
CA GLY A 68 0.75 38.66 30.29
C GLY A 68 -0.38 39.61 30.66
N THR A 69 -0.80 39.53 31.91
CA THR A 69 -0.86 40.72 32.74
C THR A 69 0.46 41.48 32.56
N GLY A 70 0.77 41.90 31.33
CA GLY A 70 1.36 43.17 31.09
C GLY A 70 0.30 44.07 31.65
N GLU A 71 0.51 44.43 32.90
CA GLU A 71 0.28 45.77 33.38
C GLU A 71 0.70 46.71 32.23
N LEU A 72 -0.20 46.89 31.26
CA LEU A 72 -0.10 47.97 30.30
C LEU A 72 -0.21 49.17 31.21
N GLY A 73 0.97 49.69 31.52
CA GLY A 73 1.20 50.62 32.60
C GLY A 73 0.08 51.64 32.58
N ARG A 74 -0.59 51.77 33.73
CA ARG A 74 -1.48 52.88 34.01
C ARG A 74 -0.68 54.18 33.87
N ARG A 75 -0.37 54.63 32.65
CA ARG A 75 -0.29 56.04 32.36
C ARG A 75 -1.72 56.50 32.17
N ALA A 76 -2.39 56.64 33.31
CA ALA A 76 -3.40 57.64 33.41
C ALA A 76 -2.70 58.97 33.06
N TYR A 77 -2.76 59.40 31.80
CA TYR A 77 -2.79 60.83 31.49
C TYR A 77 -4.15 61.37 31.98
N SER A 78 -4.42 61.19 33.27
CA SER A 78 -5.49 61.82 34.04
C SER A 78 -4.81 62.75 35.00
N GLY A 79 -4.08 63.69 34.44
CA GLY A 79 -3.35 64.73 35.13
C GLY A 79 -3.27 65.86 34.15
N LEU A 80 -4.34 66.64 34.10
CA LEU A 80 -4.45 67.97 33.53
C LEU A 80 -3.07 68.55 33.19
N HIS A 81 -2.67 68.47 31.92
CA HIS A 81 -1.50 69.20 31.44
C HIS A 81 -1.95 70.66 31.27
N GLN A 82 -2.22 71.31 32.40
CA GLN A 82 -2.54 72.73 32.46
C GLN A 82 -1.25 73.44 32.03
N PHE A 83 -1.18 73.81 30.76
CA PHE A 83 -0.03 74.50 30.22
C PHE A 83 0.02 75.88 30.90
N ASP A 84 1.00 76.07 31.78
CA ASP A 84 1.14 77.27 32.60
C ASP A 84 1.81 78.37 31.77
N THR A 85 0.98 79.14 31.05
CA THR A 85 1.35 80.29 30.23
C THR A 85 2.18 81.30 31.00
N TYR A 86 1.84 81.55 32.27
CA TYR A 86 2.48 82.59 33.08
C TYR A 86 3.92 82.21 33.46
N LYS A 87 4.14 80.96 33.89
CA LYS A 87 5.49 80.49 34.20
C LYS A 87 6.42 80.45 32.99
N LEU A 88 5.88 80.23 31.79
CA LEU A 88 6.71 80.24 30.59
C LEU A 88 7.16 81.66 30.22
N VAL A 89 6.26 82.65 30.31
CA VAL A 89 6.62 84.06 30.12
C VAL A 89 7.67 84.51 31.14
N GLN A 90 7.49 84.17 32.43
CA GLN A 90 8.44 84.54 33.48
C GLN A 90 9.84 83.96 33.27
N ARG A 91 9.94 82.74 32.70
CA ARG A 91 11.23 82.13 32.34
C ARG A 91 11.88 82.81 31.13
N LEU A 92 11.09 83.16 30.12
CA LEU A 92 11.58 83.89 28.95
C LEU A 92 12.08 85.30 29.33
N GLU A 93 11.40 85.98 30.25
CA GLU A 93 11.87 87.25 30.80
C GLU A 93 13.19 87.10 31.58
N ALA A 94 13.34 86.02 32.35
CA ALA A 94 14.59 85.74 33.08
C ALA A 94 15.79 85.44 32.16
N ASP A 95 15.53 84.90 30.97
CA ASP A 95 16.54 84.63 29.94
C ASP A 95 16.85 85.85 29.05
N GLY A 96 16.28 87.02 29.37
CA GLY A 96 16.61 88.31 28.74
C GLY A 96 15.71 88.73 27.58
N PHE A 97 14.58 88.07 27.36
CA PHE A 97 13.59 88.50 26.36
C PHE A 97 12.75 89.68 26.87
N SER A 98 12.36 90.59 25.97
CA SER A 98 11.36 91.60 26.30
C SER A 98 10.01 90.93 26.54
N ARG A 99 9.23 91.47 27.50
CA ARG A 99 7.91 90.93 27.86
C ARG A 99 6.98 90.76 26.66
N GLU A 100 6.97 91.74 25.76
CA GLU A 100 6.16 91.71 24.53
C GLU A 100 6.56 90.54 23.60
N SER A 101 7.86 90.25 23.48
CA SER A 101 8.37 89.13 22.67
C SER A 101 8.05 87.78 23.32
N ALA A 102 8.16 87.70 24.65
CA ALA A 102 7.84 86.49 25.41
C ALA A 102 6.34 86.15 25.34
N GLU A 103 5.46 87.16 25.43
CA GLU A 103 4.02 87.01 25.28
C GLU A 103 3.65 86.55 23.85
N ALA A 104 4.28 87.10 22.81
CA ALA A 104 4.05 86.70 21.43
C ALA A 104 4.47 85.24 21.14
N ILE A 105 5.62 84.80 21.67
CA ILE A 105 6.07 83.40 21.54
C ILE A 105 5.11 82.45 22.26
N MET A 106 4.62 82.85 23.44
CA MET A 106 3.63 82.07 24.18
C MET A 106 2.31 81.93 23.40
N ALA A 107 1.85 83.00 22.75
CA ALA A 107 0.63 82.98 21.95
C ALA A 107 0.71 81.94 20.82
N SER A 108 1.79 81.96 20.04
CA SER A 108 2.03 80.99 18.96
C SER A 108 2.15 79.55 19.48
N LEU A 109 2.84 79.36 20.62
CA LEU A 109 2.98 78.04 21.21
C LEU A 109 1.65 77.50 21.75
N SER A 110 0.83 78.37 22.34
CA SER A 110 -0.52 78.00 22.79
C SER A 110 -1.42 77.57 21.63
N GLU A 111 -1.28 78.19 20.46
CA GLU A 111 -2.03 77.81 19.25
C GLU A 111 -1.62 76.41 18.76
N VAL A 112 -0.31 76.16 18.59
CA VAL A 112 0.21 74.85 18.13
C VAL A 112 -0.09 73.74 19.14
N VAL A 113 0.02 74.01 20.44
CA VAL A 113 -0.33 73.05 21.49
C VAL A 113 -1.84 72.77 21.48
N GLY A 114 -2.67 73.80 21.29
CA GLY A 114 -4.12 73.64 21.15
C GLY A 114 -4.51 72.78 19.95
N GLU A 115 -3.89 73.02 18.79
CA GLU A 115 -4.08 72.21 17.58
C GLU A 115 -3.64 70.75 17.79
N SER A 116 -2.47 70.54 18.40
CA SER A 116 -1.92 69.21 18.69
C SER A 116 -2.81 68.42 19.66
N ILE A 117 -3.30 69.05 20.74
CA ILE A 117 -4.23 68.41 21.69
C ILE A 117 -5.54 68.04 20.99
N ASN A 118 -6.06 68.92 20.12
CA ASN A 118 -7.26 68.63 19.34
C ASN A 118 -7.05 67.48 18.35
N ASN A 119 -5.88 67.41 17.69
CA ASN A 119 -5.54 66.32 16.77
C ASN A 119 -5.35 64.97 17.49
N ILE A 120 -4.67 64.98 18.64
CA ILE A 120 -4.52 63.80 19.50
C ILE A 120 -5.89 63.37 20.01
N SER A 121 -6.74 64.29 20.44
CA SER A 121 -8.08 63.95 20.94
C SER A 121 -8.96 63.35 19.84
N ARG A 122 -8.84 63.82 18.59
CA ARG A 122 -9.55 63.26 17.43
C ARG A 122 -9.08 61.87 17.01
N THR A 123 -7.80 61.57 17.17
CA THR A 123 -7.20 60.27 16.79
C THR A 123 -7.10 59.29 17.97
N SER A 124 -7.26 59.77 19.20
CA SER A 124 -7.29 58.95 20.41
C SER A 124 -8.61 58.20 20.52
N VAL A 125 -8.52 56.92 20.83
CA VAL A 125 -9.69 56.09 21.13
C VAL A 125 -10.01 56.25 22.62
N THR A 126 -11.29 56.49 22.93
CA THR A 126 -11.73 56.54 24.32
C THR A 126 -11.56 55.17 24.97
N LYS A 127 -11.27 55.13 26.29
CA LYS A 127 -11.12 53.85 27.01
C LYS A 127 -12.37 52.97 26.88
N SER A 128 -13.54 53.57 26.91
CA SER A 128 -14.81 52.87 26.73
C SER A 128 -14.94 52.21 25.36
N ASP A 129 -14.48 52.86 24.29
CA ASP A 129 -14.58 52.30 22.94
C ASP A 129 -13.52 51.21 22.71
N PHE A 130 -12.34 51.36 23.32
CA PHE A 130 -11.34 50.30 23.34
C PHE A 130 -11.84 49.05 24.08
N GLU A 131 -12.46 49.21 25.25
CA GLU A 131 -13.01 48.09 26.02
C GLU A 131 -14.16 47.38 25.27
N LYS A 132 -15.04 48.14 24.61
CA LYS A 132 -16.09 47.57 23.74
C LYS A 132 -15.50 46.78 22.57
N ALA A 133 -14.50 47.33 21.86
CA ALA A 133 -13.85 46.64 20.75
C ALA A 133 -13.15 45.35 21.23
N MET A 134 -12.50 45.39 22.40
CA MET A 134 -11.91 44.21 23.02
C MET A 134 -12.96 43.15 23.39
N TYR A 135 -14.13 43.58 23.90
CA TYR A 135 -15.22 42.67 24.22
C TYR A 135 -15.78 41.99 22.96
N ILE A 136 -16.05 42.76 21.90
CA ILE A 136 -16.52 42.24 20.60
C ILE A 136 -15.53 41.22 20.06
N ASN A 137 -14.24 41.57 20.00
CA ASN A 137 -13.20 40.64 19.56
C ASN A 137 -13.20 39.34 20.37
N LYS A 138 -13.36 39.40 21.69
CA LYS A 138 -13.42 38.19 22.54
C LYS A 138 -14.63 37.32 22.22
N VAL A 139 -15.78 37.92 22.00
CA VAL A 139 -17.01 37.20 21.63
C VAL A 139 -16.84 36.56 20.25
N ASP A 140 -16.27 37.28 19.29
CA ASP A 140 -16.01 36.77 17.95
C ASP A 140 -15.02 35.59 17.96
N PHE A 141 -13.95 35.69 18.75
CA PHE A 141 -13.03 34.56 18.94
C PHE A 141 -13.70 33.36 19.60
N ALA A 142 -14.59 33.58 20.56
CA ALA A 142 -15.35 32.49 21.17
C ALA A 142 -16.33 31.85 20.17
N HIS A 143 -16.97 32.65 19.33
CA HIS A 143 -17.88 32.19 18.29
C HIS A 143 -17.16 31.34 17.24
N VAL A 144 -16.08 31.87 16.63
CA VAL A 144 -15.28 31.14 15.64
C VAL A 144 -14.71 29.85 16.22
N ARG A 145 -14.23 29.87 17.47
CA ARG A 145 -13.75 28.66 18.13
C ARG A 145 -14.83 27.60 18.26
N ASN A 146 -16.05 27.99 18.65
CA ASN A 146 -17.17 27.06 18.77
C ASN A 146 -17.57 26.49 17.40
N GLU A 147 -17.56 27.33 16.36
CA GLU A 147 -17.85 26.90 14.99
C GLU A 147 -16.81 25.87 14.50
N ILE A 148 -15.52 26.14 14.69
CA ILE A 148 -14.45 25.19 14.36
C ILE A 148 -14.63 23.88 15.12
N GLN A 149 -14.90 23.93 16.43
CA GLN A 149 -15.11 22.73 17.23
C GLN A 149 -16.35 21.92 16.79
N MET A 150 -17.39 22.59 16.30
CA MET A 150 -18.58 21.94 15.77
C MET A 150 -18.29 21.27 14.42
N LEU A 151 -17.57 21.96 13.53
CA LEU A 151 -17.14 21.41 12.24
C LEU A 151 -16.22 20.20 12.42
N GLU A 152 -15.21 20.30 13.28
CA GLU A 152 -14.29 19.18 13.59
C GLU A 152 -15.04 17.94 14.08
N LYS A 153 -16.04 18.12 14.96
CA LYS A 153 -16.86 17.01 15.46
C LYS A 153 -17.71 16.40 14.35
N ASN A 154 -18.28 17.23 13.47
CA ASN A 154 -19.07 16.77 12.33
C ASN A 154 -18.20 15.97 11.35
N ASP A 155 -17.07 16.55 10.93
CA ASP A 155 -16.12 15.92 10.02
C ASP A 155 -15.58 14.60 10.60
N PHE A 156 -15.29 14.58 11.90
CA PHE A 156 -14.87 13.35 12.58
C PHE A 156 -15.96 12.28 12.57
N ALA A 157 -17.23 12.65 12.78
CA ALA A 157 -18.35 11.73 12.71
C ALA A 157 -18.56 11.19 11.28
N LEU A 158 -18.45 12.05 10.27
CA LEU A 158 -18.52 11.67 8.85
C LEU A 158 -17.40 10.72 8.47
N LEU A 159 -16.14 11.07 8.77
CA LEU A 159 -14.98 10.23 8.52
C LEU A 159 -15.09 8.87 9.22
N ARG A 160 -15.58 8.85 10.46
CA ARG A 160 -15.79 7.59 11.19
C ARG A 160 -16.85 6.72 10.54
N SER A 161 -17.94 7.32 10.05
CA SER A 161 -18.98 6.63 9.29
C SER A 161 -18.42 6.06 7.98
N ASP A 162 -17.64 6.84 7.23
CA ASP A 162 -17.02 6.38 5.99
C ASP A 162 -16.00 5.27 6.20
N ILE A 163 -15.18 5.35 7.25
CA ILE A 163 -14.27 4.26 7.63
C ILE A 163 -15.08 2.98 7.95
N GLY A 164 -16.19 3.10 8.67
CA GLY A 164 -17.09 1.98 8.95
C GLY A 164 -17.66 1.37 7.67
N ARG A 165 -18.15 2.21 6.76
CA ARG A 165 -18.71 1.79 5.46
C ARG A 165 -17.65 1.10 4.58
N LEU A 166 -16.48 1.68 4.43
CA LEU A 166 -15.39 1.12 3.64
C LEU A 166 -14.92 -0.23 4.20
N ASN A 167 -14.80 -0.36 5.53
CA ASN A 167 -14.47 -1.64 6.15
C ASN A 167 -15.54 -2.71 5.89
N ALA A 168 -16.83 -2.35 5.94
CA ALA A 168 -17.92 -3.27 5.62
C ALA A 168 -17.88 -3.69 4.14
N GLU A 169 -17.59 -2.78 3.22
CA GLU A 169 -17.42 -3.07 1.79
C GLU A 169 -16.24 -4.00 1.53
N VAL A 170 -15.10 -3.79 2.21
CA VAL A 170 -13.92 -4.65 2.14
C VAL A 170 -14.24 -6.07 2.62
N GLU A 171 -14.90 -6.23 3.77
CA GLU A 171 -15.24 -7.56 4.29
C GLU A 171 -16.26 -8.27 3.38
N LYS A 172 -17.22 -7.52 2.82
CA LYS A 172 -18.16 -8.04 1.83
C LYS A 172 -17.47 -8.48 0.54
N PHE A 173 -16.47 -7.74 0.06
CA PHE A 173 -15.68 -8.13 -1.11
C PHE A 173 -14.82 -9.37 -0.82
N ARG A 174 -14.15 -9.40 0.33
CA ARG A 174 -13.35 -10.54 0.79
C ARG A 174 -14.19 -11.82 0.86
N THR A 175 -15.38 -11.74 1.46
CA THR A 175 -16.29 -12.89 1.57
C THR A 175 -16.71 -13.41 0.18
N ARG A 176 -17.06 -12.50 -0.74
CA ARG A 176 -17.40 -12.86 -2.13
C ARG A 176 -16.23 -13.52 -2.86
N MET A 177 -15.02 -12.96 -2.76
CA MET A 177 -13.85 -13.57 -3.38
C MET A 177 -13.55 -14.98 -2.84
N ILE A 178 -13.70 -15.21 -1.54
CA ILE A 178 -13.50 -16.54 -0.97
C ILE A 178 -14.55 -17.53 -1.52
N GLU A 179 -15.80 -17.09 -1.65
CA GLU A 179 -16.86 -17.92 -2.21
C GLU A 179 -16.61 -18.22 -3.70
N ASP A 180 -16.22 -17.22 -4.48
CA ASP A 180 -15.88 -17.41 -5.89
C ASP A 180 -14.66 -18.34 -6.06
N LEU A 181 -13.64 -18.20 -5.22
CA LEU A 181 -12.48 -19.11 -5.21
C LEU A 181 -12.88 -20.54 -4.87
N ARG A 182 -13.73 -20.75 -3.87
CA ARG A 182 -14.26 -22.09 -3.52
C ARG A 182 -15.08 -22.69 -4.64
N ARG A 183 -15.90 -21.87 -5.30
CA ARG A 183 -16.68 -22.27 -6.47
C ARG A 183 -15.78 -22.69 -7.63
N VAL A 184 -14.78 -21.87 -7.97
CA VAL A 184 -13.80 -22.17 -9.02
C VAL A 184 -13.03 -23.45 -8.68
N GLN A 185 -12.58 -23.61 -7.43
CA GLN A 185 -11.89 -24.83 -7.00
C GLN A 185 -12.77 -26.08 -7.16
N SER A 186 -14.05 -26.00 -6.80
CA SER A 186 -15.00 -27.11 -6.93
C SER A 186 -15.26 -27.44 -8.40
N ASN A 187 -15.38 -26.42 -9.25
CA ASN A 187 -15.54 -26.58 -10.69
C ASN A 187 -14.32 -27.25 -11.32
N VAL A 188 -13.10 -26.79 -11.02
CA VAL A 188 -11.86 -27.39 -11.53
C VAL A 188 -11.73 -28.85 -11.09
N ARG A 189 -12.09 -29.17 -9.83
CA ARG A 189 -12.08 -30.56 -9.35
C ARG A 189 -13.07 -31.43 -10.13
N LEU A 190 -14.28 -30.92 -10.39
CA LEU A 190 -15.29 -31.62 -11.18
C LEU A 190 -14.82 -31.82 -12.62
N GLU A 191 -14.29 -30.77 -13.27
CA GLU A 191 -13.76 -30.85 -14.64
C GLU A 191 -12.66 -31.90 -14.75
N LEU A 192 -11.70 -31.92 -13.82
CA LEU A 192 -10.65 -32.94 -13.80
C LEU A 192 -11.22 -34.35 -13.59
N SER A 193 -12.25 -34.50 -12.77
CA SER A 193 -12.91 -35.80 -12.56
C SER A 193 -13.64 -36.28 -13.80
N LEU A 194 -14.35 -35.40 -14.51
CA LEU A 194 -15.04 -35.72 -15.76
C LEU A 194 -14.03 -36.05 -16.87
N GLU A 195 -12.96 -35.27 -16.99
CA GLU A 195 -11.91 -35.49 -17.99
C GLU A 195 -11.15 -36.80 -17.74
N LYS A 196 -10.88 -37.15 -16.48
CA LYS A 196 -10.35 -38.49 -16.13
C LYS A 196 -11.30 -39.62 -16.51
N GLY A 197 -12.61 -39.40 -16.35
CA GLY A 197 -13.64 -40.34 -16.82
C GLY A 197 -13.55 -40.54 -18.33
N ARG A 198 -13.55 -39.43 -19.09
CA ARG A 198 -13.45 -39.45 -20.56
C ARG A 198 -12.18 -40.15 -21.06
N ILE A 199 -11.03 -39.85 -20.48
CA ILE A 199 -9.76 -40.51 -20.84
C ILE A 199 -9.84 -42.02 -20.58
N ARG A 200 -10.44 -42.44 -19.46
CA ARG A 200 -10.59 -43.86 -19.15
C ARG A 200 -11.53 -44.55 -20.13
N ASP A 201 -12.64 -43.91 -20.50
CA ASP A 201 -13.58 -44.46 -21.47
C ASP A 201 -12.92 -44.61 -22.84
N GLU A 202 -12.17 -43.60 -23.30
CA GLU A 202 -11.38 -43.67 -24.52
C GLU A 202 -10.30 -44.75 -24.48
N GLN A 203 -9.59 -44.89 -23.36
CA GLN A 203 -8.61 -45.97 -23.15
C GLN A 203 -9.28 -47.34 -23.22
N SER A 204 -10.43 -47.53 -22.56
CA SER A 204 -11.16 -48.80 -22.59
C SER A 204 -11.68 -49.14 -23.99
N ALA A 205 -12.11 -48.13 -24.76
CA ALA A 205 -12.53 -48.30 -26.14
C ALA A 205 -11.36 -48.69 -27.05
N GLN A 206 -10.17 -48.12 -26.83
CA GLN A 206 -8.95 -48.54 -27.54
C GLN A 206 -8.55 -49.96 -27.16
N GLU A 207 -8.60 -50.32 -25.88
CA GLU A 207 -8.29 -51.67 -25.41
C GLU A 207 -9.23 -52.72 -26.04
N LEU A 208 -10.52 -52.41 -26.16
CA LEU A 208 -11.49 -53.27 -26.85
C LEU A 208 -11.15 -53.46 -28.33
N LYS A 209 -10.80 -52.38 -29.05
CA LYS A 209 -10.38 -52.47 -30.46
C LYS A 209 -9.13 -53.31 -30.64
N ILE A 210 -8.16 -53.20 -29.72
CA ILE A 210 -6.95 -54.01 -29.73
C ILE A 210 -7.32 -55.48 -29.52
N LYS A 211 -8.15 -55.80 -28.52
CA LYS A 211 -8.59 -57.18 -28.26
C LYS A 211 -9.37 -57.78 -29.44
N GLU A 212 -10.21 -56.99 -30.10
CA GLU A 212 -10.91 -57.45 -31.30
C GLU A 212 -9.92 -57.75 -32.42
N ALA A 213 -8.94 -56.87 -32.67
CA ALA A 213 -7.91 -57.09 -33.68
C ALA A 213 -7.05 -58.32 -33.36
N ASP A 214 -6.68 -58.52 -32.10
CA ASP A 214 -5.91 -59.68 -31.63
C ASP A 214 -6.69 -60.98 -31.86
N SER A 215 -7.99 -60.99 -31.52
CA SER A 215 -8.86 -62.14 -31.79
C SER A 215 -9.00 -62.45 -33.29
N ARG A 216 -9.04 -61.41 -34.15
CA ARG A 216 -9.06 -61.60 -35.61
C ARG A 216 -7.75 -62.23 -36.09
N ILE A 217 -6.60 -61.76 -35.61
CA ILE A 217 -5.29 -62.35 -35.94
C ILE A 217 -5.25 -63.82 -35.53
N ASP A 218 -5.69 -64.17 -34.33
CA ASP A 218 -5.73 -65.58 -33.88
C ASP A 218 -6.60 -66.46 -34.78
N THR A 219 -7.76 -65.94 -35.21
CA THR A 219 -8.62 -66.67 -36.15
C THR A 219 -7.97 -66.84 -37.52
N GLU A 220 -7.29 -65.81 -38.04
CA GLU A 220 -6.56 -65.89 -39.31
C GLU A 220 -5.39 -66.88 -39.22
N VAL A 221 -4.63 -66.85 -38.11
CA VAL A 221 -3.54 -67.81 -37.85
C VAL A 221 -4.07 -69.25 -37.77
N SER A 222 -5.19 -69.48 -37.08
CA SER A 222 -5.81 -70.81 -37.02
C SER A 222 -6.26 -71.28 -38.40
N THR A 223 -6.84 -70.38 -39.20
CA THR A 223 -7.27 -70.67 -40.58
C THR A 223 -6.06 -71.05 -41.44
N LEU A 224 -4.99 -70.25 -41.41
CA LEU A 224 -3.75 -70.55 -42.14
C LEU A 224 -3.13 -71.88 -41.72
N ARG A 225 -3.14 -72.22 -40.42
CA ARG A 225 -2.68 -73.54 -39.94
C ARG A 225 -3.50 -74.68 -40.52
N THR A 226 -4.84 -74.58 -40.51
CA THR A 226 -5.71 -75.62 -41.09
C THR A 226 -5.53 -75.76 -42.60
N GLN A 227 -5.32 -74.65 -43.32
CA GLN A 227 -5.00 -74.66 -44.75
C GLN A 227 -3.67 -75.38 -45.00
N MET A 228 -2.65 -75.11 -44.18
CA MET A 228 -1.35 -75.77 -44.28
C MET A 228 -1.45 -77.28 -44.01
N GLU A 229 -2.17 -77.70 -42.97
CA GLU A 229 -2.43 -79.13 -42.70
C GLU A 229 -3.18 -79.79 -43.85
N THR A 230 -4.18 -79.11 -44.42
CA THR A 230 -4.94 -79.61 -45.58
C THR A 230 -4.04 -79.82 -46.79
N ILE A 231 -3.15 -78.85 -47.09
CA ILE A 231 -2.16 -78.97 -48.18
C ILE A 231 -1.23 -80.16 -47.93
N GLN A 232 -0.75 -80.35 -46.69
CA GLN A 232 0.07 -81.51 -46.35
C GLN A 232 -0.68 -82.82 -46.65
N TRP A 233 -1.95 -82.95 -46.24
CA TRP A 233 -2.75 -84.14 -46.53
C TRP A 233 -2.99 -84.35 -48.03
N GLU A 234 -3.21 -83.28 -48.79
CA GLU A 234 -3.37 -83.35 -50.25
C GLU A 234 -2.10 -83.84 -50.95
N LEU A 235 -0.93 -83.35 -50.52
CA LEU A 235 0.36 -83.82 -50.99
C LEU A 235 0.56 -85.30 -50.65
N PHE A 236 0.31 -85.71 -49.39
CA PHE A 236 0.40 -87.12 -48.98
C PHE A 236 -0.51 -88.01 -49.83
N LYS A 237 -1.74 -87.59 -50.11
CA LYS A 237 -2.71 -88.34 -50.92
C LYS A 237 -2.24 -88.55 -52.36
N THR A 238 -1.55 -87.58 -52.96
CA THR A 238 -1.07 -87.67 -54.34
C THR A 238 0.25 -88.44 -54.43
N LEU A 239 1.13 -88.22 -53.46
CA LEU A 239 2.48 -88.75 -53.45
C LEU A 239 2.54 -90.22 -53.02
N PHE A 240 1.77 -90.64 -52.02
CA PHE A 240 1.79 -92.02 -51.51
C PHE A 240 1.43 -93.09 -52.57
N PRO A 241 0.37 -92.93 -53.39
CA PRO A 241 0.05 -93.88 -54.46
C PRO A 241 1.14 -93.98 -55.54
N LEU A 242 1.81 -92.87 -55.87
CA LEU A 242 2.93 -92.88 -56.82
C LEU A 242 4.09 -93.73 -56.30
N PHE A 243 4.45 -93.59 -55.02
CA PHE A 243 5.46 -94.44 -54.38
C PHE A 243 5.05 -95.92 -54.36
N CYS A 244 3.80 -96.23 -54.03
CA CYS A 244 3.29 -97.60 -54.08
C CYS A 244 3.33 -98.19 -55.50
N ALA A 245 2.93 -97.41 -56.52
CA ALA A 245 2.95 -97.84 -57.92
C ALA A 245 4.38 -98.09 -58.43
N ALA A 246 5.31 -97.18 -58.12
CA ALA A 246 6.72 -97.36 -58.45
C ALA A 246 7.32 -98.59 -57.74
N GLY A 247 6.99 -98.81 -56.47
CA GLY A 247 7.41 -99.99 -55.71
C GLY A 247 6.89 -101.31 -56.31
N ALA A 248 5.63 -101.34 -56.76
CA ALA A 248 5.05 -102.50 -57.43
C ALA A 248 5.74 -102.81 -58.76
N LEU A 249 6.02 -101.78 -59.58
CA LEU A 249 6.77 -101.95 -60.83
C LEU A 249 8.20 -102.45 -60.56
N PHE A 250 8.89 -101.91 -59.56
CA PHE A 250 10.21 -102.36 -59.16
C PHE A 250 10.20 -103.83 -58.72
N PHE A 251 9.23 -104.23 -57.91
CA PHE A 251 9.08 -105.62 -57.47
C PHE A 251 8.77 -106.57 -58.64
N SER A 252 7.94 -106.12 -59.59
CA SER A 252 7.66 -106.87 -60.83
C SER A 252 8.91 -107.02 -61.70
N TYR A 253 9.73 -105.97 -61.81
CA TYR A 253 11.00 -106.01 -62.55
C TYR A 253 11.99 -106.98 -61.90
N LEU A 254 12.17 -106.93 -60.58
CA LEU A 254 13.03 -107.86 -59.86
C LEU A 254 12.61 -109.33 -60.05
N ARG A 255 11.31 -109.60 -60.17
CA ARG A 255 10.80 -110.95 -60.50
C ARG A 255 11.11 -111.38 -61.93
N PHE A 256 11.23 -110.45 -62.89
CA PHE A 256 11.47 -110.78 -64.29
C PHE A 256 12.95 -110.99 -64.62
N VAL A 257 13.85 -110.41 -63.82
CA VAL A 257 15.32 -110.52 -63.99
C VAL A 257 15.92 -111.76 -63.29
N LYS A 258 15.13 -112.46 -62.47
CA LYS A 258 15.53 -113.67 -61.75
C LYS A 258 14.91 -114.91 -62.39
#